data_AF-Q4S699-F1
#
_entry.id   AF-Q4S699-F1
#
_cell.length_a   1.000
_cell.length_b   1.000
_cell.length_c   1.000
_cell.angle_alpha   90.00
_cell.angle_beta   90.00
_cell.angle_gamma   90.00
#
_symmetry.space_group_name_H-M   'P 1'
#
loop_
_entity.id
_entity.type
_entity.pdbx_description
1 polymer ?
#
loop_
_entity_poly.entity_id
_entity_poly.type
_entity_poly.pdbx_seq_one_letter_code
_entity_poly.pdbx_strand_id
1 'polypeptide(L)'
;SRFVRYPAWNSRMYPVWKAGDPRYKESWKGGRVIFNVANDSPTLTGAKVTFTISLEFPHTQKVLPNGDIVWAEDCLFNGTKYGALEPVYPAPDPDWEAVFPDGTPIRKDKTPNYVFVWKAWGQYWQVADDSSSSLTIATDDVPLGSYTMDIVIYHYRSREKFIPLGYASTQFSITEKAPVVVPAVTKIVPIKATGLKVKMDPSDTEEDVSEDEASTTLPAQESPPPPTTPSAAGAKPLVTLTAQATLAVVAKRDVGDKPPNDDCVIYRYGSFCTGIEVFEAIEKVKIVQMDNAVKASSERDGNVLDVTVTCQGSFPKEVCSVILDAECMRPIHTLCNMVEPSKECQLVLRHFFNDSGVYCINVSMANDVSLASTSAKVRFDMGSGLSSPGTIAAVFGVLVFIMAIGVVAYSYK
;
A
#
# COMPACT_ATOMS: atom_id res chain seq x y z
N SER A 1 19.02 -5.00 -3.43
CA SER A 1 17.84 -5.88 -3.67
C SER A 1 17.55 -6.66 -2.40
N ARG A 2 16.29 -6.99 -2.10
CA ARG A 2 15.91 -7.49 -0.77
C ARG A 2 16.32 -8.96 -0.50
N PHE A 3 16.46 -9.81 -1.53
CA PHE A 3 16.63 -11.29 -1.37
C PHE A 3 17.90 -11.92 -2.02
N VAL A 4 18.76 -11.17 -2.72
CA VAL A 4 19.81 -11.72 -3.61
C VAL A 4 21.07 -12.27 -2.89
N ARG A 5 21.08 -12.36 -1.54
CA ARG A 5 22.30 -12.69 -0.77
C ARG A 5 22.38 -14.12 -0.23
N TYR A 6 21.43 -15.00 -0.57
CA TYR A 6 21.39 -16.37 -0.05
C TYR A 6 22.18 -17.36 -0.93
N PRO A 7 23.19 -18.07 -0.39
CA PRO A 7 24.08 -18.93 -1.20
C PRO A 7 23.41 -20.07 -1.97
N ALA A 8 22.25 -20.55 -1.49
CA ALA A 8 21.48 -21.64 -2.10
C ALA A 8 20.44 -21.17 -3.15
N TRP A 9 20.31 -19.86 -3.39
CA TRP A 9 19.16 -19.34 -4.15
C TRP A 9 19.23 -19.67 -5.66
N ASN A 10 18.30 -20.52 -6.11
CA ASN A 10 18.07 -20.87 -7.51
C ASN A 10 17.51 -19.68 -8.30
N SER A 11 18.40 -18.73 -8.63
CA SER A 11 18.10 -17.49 -9.36
C SER A 11 17.59 -17.71 -10.79
N ARG A 12 17.70 -18.94 -11.33
CA ARG A 12 17.22 -19.31 -12.67
C ARG A 12 15.72 -19.62 -12.66
N MET A 13 15.28 -20.38 -11.65
CA MET A 13 13.86 -20.72 -11.43
C MET A 13 13.11 -19.61 -10.69
N TYR A 14 13.77 -18.92 -9.75
CA TYR A 14 13.22 -17.82 -8.93
C TYR A 14 14.00 -16.51 -9.18
N PRO A 15 13.72 -15.79 -10.27
CA PRO A 15 14.45 -14.59 -10.64
C PRO A 15 14.08 -13.39 -9.75
N VAL A 16 15.07 -12.76 -9.12
CA VAL A 16 14.85 -11.66 -8.18
C VAL A 16 14.98 -10.30 -8.88
N TRP A 17 13.86 -9.59 -9.09
CA TRP A 17 13.86 -8.26 -9.73
C TRP A 17 14.09 -7.12 -8.72
N LYS A 18 14.48 -5.93 -9.18
CA LYS A 18 14.71 -4.76 -8.31
C LYS A 18 13.38 -4.10 -7.90
N ALA A 19 13.35 -3.34 -6.81
CA ALA A 19 12.21 -2.45 -6.55
C ALA A 19 12.12 -1.42 -7.69
N GLY A 20 10.91 -1.13 -8.17
CA GLY A 20 10.69 -0.27 -9.34
C GLY A 20 11.04 -0.87 -10.71
N ASP A 21 11.37 -2.17 -10.79
CA ASP A 21 11.63 -2.86 -12.06
C ASP A 21 10.36 -2.86 -12.94
N PRO A 22 10.39 -2.31 -14.18
CA PRO A 22 9.19 -2.14 -15.01
C PRO A 22 8.39 -3.42 -15.24
N ARG A 23 9.06 -4.59 -15.24
CA ARG A 23 8.44 -5.90 -15.43
C ARG A 23 7.37 -6.23 -14.39
N TYR A 24 7.37 -5.57 -13.23
CA TYR A 24 6.29 -5.74 -12.25
C TYR A 24 4.92 -5.25 -12.75
N LYS A 25 4.87 -4.28 -13.67
CA LYS A 25 3.63 -3.83 -14.32
C LYS A 25 2.98 -4.92 -15.18
N GLU A 26 3.77 -5.88 -15.65
CA GLU A 26 3.37 -6.97 -16.55
C GLU A 26 3.53 -8.36 -15.88
N SER A 27 3.77 -8.40 -14.57
CA SER A 27 3.94 -9.66 -13.82
C SER A 27 2.66 -10.51 -13.78
N TRP A 28 1.52 -9.87 -13.99
CA TRP A 28 0.17 -10.43 -14.04
C TRP A 28 -0.60 -9.96 -15.27
N LYS A 29 -1.41 -10.83 -15.88
CA LYS A 29 -2.34 -10.48 -16.96
C LYS A 29 -3.59 -9.80 -16.38
N GLY A 30 -4.18 -8.84 -17.11
CA GLY A 30 -5.47 -8.25 -16.77
C GLY A 30 -5.46 -7.14 -15.70
N GLY A 31 -4.32 -6.87 -15.07
CA GLY A 31 -4.15 -5.80 -14.07
C GLY A 31 -3.08 -6.16 -13.03
N ARG A 32 -2.90 -5.29 -12.03
CA ARG A 32 -2.03 -5.56 -10.86
C ARG A 32 -2.71 -6.56 -9.91
N VAL A 33 -1.92 -7.24 -9.09
CA VAL A 33 -2.41 -7.98 -7.91
C VAL A 33 -2.05 -7.19 -6.66
N ILE A 34 -3.01 -6.99 -5.77
CA ILE A 34 -2.83 -6.30 -4.49
C ILE A 34 -2.41 -7.34 -3.42
N PHE A 35 -1.51 -6.94 -2.52
CA PHE A 35 -0.93 -7.82 -1.50
C PHE A 35 -1.30 -7.33 -0.10
N ASN A 36 -2.36 -7.91 0.46
CA ASN A 36 -2.85 -7.55 1.79
C ASN A 36 -2.09 -8.36 2.84
N VAL A 37 -1.08 -7.76 3.47
CA VAL A 37 -0.19 -8.41 4.46
C VAL A 37 -0.46 -7.91 5.87
N ALA A 38 -0.68 -8.84 6.81
CA ALA A 38 -0.95 -8.54 8.22
C ALA A 38 -0.09 -9.40 9.16
N ASN A 39 -0.09 -9.06 10.45
CA ASN A 39 0.51 -9.84 11.53
C ASN A 39 -0.26 -9.68 12.85
N ASP A 40 0.01 -10.54 13.83
CA ASP A 40 -0.67 -10.61 15.14
C ASP A 40 0.10 -9.93 16.30
N SER A 41 1.09 -9.08 16.01
CA SER A 41 1.91 -8.42 17.02
C SER A 41 1.24 -7.15 17.62
N PRO A 42 1.69 -6.59 18.77
CA PRO A 42 2.91 -6.93 19.53
C PRO A 42 2.89 -8.33 20.15
N THR A 43 3.94 -9.10 19.90
CA THR A 43 4.06 -10.50 20.34
C THR A 43 5.00 -10.60 21.54
N LEU A 44 4.70 -11.47 22.50
CA LEU A 44 5.63 -11.73 23.61
C LEU A 44 6.89 -12.49 23.13
N THR A 45 8.02 -12.31 23.80
CA THR A 45 9.16 -13.25 23.70
C THR A 45 8.78 -14.62 24.29
N GLY A 46 9.34 -15.71 23.74
CA GLY A 46 8.95 -17.08 24.10
C GLY A 46 7.53 -17.48 23.68
N ALA A 47 6.97 -16.77 22.70
CA ALA A 47 5.66 -17.05 22.11
C ALA A 47 5.80 -17.28 20.59
N LYS A 48 4.74 -17.00 19.83
CA LYS A 48 4.73 -17.13 18.37
C LYS A 48 4.06 -15.92 17.73
N VAL A 49 4.67 -15.41 16.67
CA VAL A 49 4.12 -14.35 15.81
C VAL A 49 3.67 -14.97 14.49
N THR A 50 2.47 -14.63 14.05
CA THR A 50 1.86 -15.12 12.80
C THR A 50 1.73 -13.97 11.81
N PHE A 51 2.27 -14.19 10.62
CA PHE A 51 2.08 -13.34 9.46
C PHE A 51 1.06 -13.98 8.52
N THR A 52 0.26 -13.16 7.86
CA THR A 52 -0.69 -13.60 6.83
C THR A 52 -0.57 -12.72 5.60
N ILE A 53 -0.86 -13.29 4.43
CA ILE A 53 -1.01 -12.57 3.17
C ILE A 53 -2.21 -13.13 2.42
N SER A 54 -3.07 -12.24 1.92
CA SER A 54 -4.04 -12.56 0.87
C SER A 54 -3.72 -11.78 -0.41
N LEU A 55 -3.86 -12.47 -1.54
CA LEU A 55 -3.70 -11.90 -2.87
C LEU A 55 -5.07 -11.50 -3.42
N GLU A 56 -5.21 -10.24 -3.81
CA GLU A 56 -6.43 -9.66 -4.34
C GLU A 56 -6.22 -9.32 -5.82
N PHE A 57 -7.06 -9.89 -6.68
CA PHE A 57 -6.89 -9.88 -8.14
C PHE A 57 -7.73 -8.78 -8.80
N PRO A 58 -7.42 -8.39 -10.05
CA PRO A 58 -8.26 -7.47 -10.82
C PRO A 58 -9.73 -7.90 -10.83
N HIS A 59 -10.65 -6.95 -10.75
CA HIS A 59 -12.11 -7.20 -10.75
C HIS A 59 -12.62 -7.92 -12.01
N THR A 60 -11.83 -7.97 -13.09
CA THR A 60 -12.07 -8.77 -14.31
C THR A 60 -11.79 -10.27 -14.11
N GLN A 61 -11.40 -10.70 -12.91
CA GLN A 61 -10.97 -12.05 -12.56
C GLN A 61 -11.64 -12.54 -11.26
N LYS A 62 -11.71 -13.86 -11.08
CA LYS A 62 -12.28 -14.50 -9.90
C LYS A 62 -11.47 -15.73 -9.51
N VAL A 63 -11.26 -15.91 -8.21
CA VAL A 63 -10.66 -17.13 -7.65
C VAL A 63 -11.75 -18.19 -7.51
N LEU A 64 -11.54 -19.37 -8.07
CA LEU A 64 -12.43 -20.51 -7.93
C LEU A 64 -12.18 -21.26 -6.61
N PRO A 65 -13.15 -22.05 -6.09
CA PRO A 65 -12.99 -22.79 -4.83
C PRO A 65 -11.84 -23.81 -4.80
N ASN A 66 -11.23 -24.14 -5.94
CA ASN A 66 -10.06 -25.02 -6.05
C ASN A 66 -8.71 -24.25 -6.04
N GLY A 67 -8.73 -22.92 -5.90
CA GLY A 67 -7.55 -22.04 -5.87
C GLY A 67 -7.15 -21.45 -7.23
N ASP A 68 -7.82 -21.80 -8.32
CA ASP A 68 -7.43 -21.35 -9.67
C ASP A 68 -8.08 -20.01 -10.01
N ILE A 69 -7.34 -19.13 -10.70
CA ILE A 69 -7.82 -17.80 -11.09
C ILE A 69 -8.26 -17.82 -12.55
N VAL A 70 -9.53 -17.48 -12.77
CA VAL A 70 -10.17 -17.43 -14.09
C VAL A 70 -10.73 -16.04 -14.39
N TRP A 71 -10.95 -15.71 -15.66
CA TRP A 71 -11.62 -14.48 -16.04
C TRP A 71 -13.08 -14.48 -15.55
N ALA A 72 -13.52 -13.33 -15.03
CA ALA A 72 -14.86 -13.17 -14.47
C ALA A 72 -15.94 -13.17 -15.56
N GLU A 73 -15.63 -12.50 -16.67
CA GLU A 73 -16.47 -12.17 -17.83
C GLU A 73 -15.65 -12.31 -19.13
N ASP A 74 -16.31 -12.24 -20.29
CA ASP A 74 -15.64 -12.27 -21.59
C ASP A 74 -14.81 -10.98 -21.80
N CYS A 75 -13.49 -11.11 -21.82
CA CYS A 75 -12.55 -9.99 -21.75
C CYS A 75 -11.62 -9.94 -22.97
N LEU A 76 -11.34 -8.74 -23.49
CA LEU A 76 -10.32 -8.52 -24.51
C LEU A 76 -9.12 -7.78 -23.87
N PHE A 77 -8.00 -8.48 -23.72
CA PHE A 77 -6.78 -7.98 -23.09
C PHE A 77 -5.59 -8.15 -24.05
N ASN A 78 -4.89 -7.04 -24.33
CA ASN A 78 -3.78 -6.97 -25.31
C ASN A 78 -4.12 -7.64 -26.66
N GLY A 79 -5.29 -7.30 -27.24
CA GLY A 79 -5.79 -7.88 -28.50
C GLY A 79 -6.26 -9.33 -28.42
N THR A 80 -5.97 -10.04 -27.34
CA THR A 80 -6.37 -11.44 -27.11
C THR A 80 -7.74 -11.47 -26.45
N LYS A 81 -8.68 -12.25 -27.00
CA LYS A 81 -9.94 -12.56 -26.32
C LYS A 81 -9.74 -13.71 -25.35
N TYR A 82 -10.29 -13.56 -24.15
CA TYR A 82 -10.40 -14.58 -23.12
C TYR A 82 -11.86 -14.77 -22.74
N GLY A 83 -12.30 -16.01 -22.60
CA GLY A 83 -13.68 -16.32 -22.21
C GLY A 83 -13.91 -16.23 -20.71
N ALA A 84 -15.14 -15.92 -20.29
CA ALA A 84 -15.56 -16.10 -18.90
C ALA A 84 -15.30 -17.54 -18.45
N LEU A 85 -14.76 -17.73 -17.23
CA LEU A 85 -14.27 -19.00 -16.68
C LEU A 85 -13.00 -19.59 -17.34
N GLU A 86 -12.38 -18.93 -18.32
CA GLU A 86 -11.07 -19.34 -18.83
C GLU A 86 -9.94 -19.04 -17.80
N PRO A 87 -8.98 -19.97 -17.55
CA PRO A 87 -7.84 -19.71 -16.67
C PRO A 87 -6.95 -18.56 -17.15
N VAL A 88 -6.62 -17.64 -16.25
CA VAL A 88 -5.72 -16.51 -16.56
C VAL A 88 -4.31 -17.03 -16.91
N TYR A 89 -3.89 -18.09 -16.22
CA TYR A 89 -2.70 -18.88 -16.52
C TYR A 89 -3.03 -20.39 -16.46
N PRO A 90 -2.30 -21.26 -17.18
CA PRO A 90 -2.44 -22.71 -17.03
C PRO A 90 -2.19 -23.14 -15.58
N ALA A 91 -2.91 -24.18 -15.15
CA ALA A 91 -2.69 -24.81 -13.86
C ALA A 91 -1.26 -25.41 -13.76
N PRO A 92 -0.71 -25.56 -12.53
CA PRO A 92 0.54 -26.27 -12.31
C PRO A 92 0.48 -27.71 -12.84
N ASP A 93 1.61 -28.17 -13.35
CA ASP A 93 1.75 -29.50 -13.91
C ASP A 93 1.79 -30.56 -12.78
N PRO A 94 0.85 -31.52 -12.72
CA PRO A 94 0.72 -32.41 -11.56
C PRO A 94 1.86 -33.43 -11.44
N ASP A 95 2.54 -33.73 -12.56
CA ASP A 95 3.67 -34.67 -12.60
C ASP A 95 5.03 -33.98 -12.33
N TRP A 96 5.02 -32.72 -11.88
CA TRP A 96 6.22 -31.92 -11.65
C TRP A 96 6.51 -31.73 -10.17
N GLU A 97 7.65 -32.25 -9.73
CA GLU A 97 8.23 -32.00 -8.40
C GLU A 97 8.66 -30.53 -8.27
N ALA A 98 7.73 -29.69 -7.81
CA ALA A 98 8.01 -28.30 -7.51
C ALA A 98 9.01 -28.20 -6.33
N VAL A 99 10.07 -27.40 -6.51
CA VAL A 99 11.09 -27.14 -5.48
C VAL A 99 11.09 -25.66 -5.10
N PHE A 100 11.37 -25.37 -3.83
CA PHE A 100 11.56 -24.03 -3.31
C PHE A 100 12.84 -23.34 -3.85
N PRO A 101 13.00 -22.01 -3.68
CA PRO A 101 14.21 -21.28 -4.07
C PRO A 101 15.54 -21.83 -3.56
N ASP A 102 15.57 -22.52 -2.41
CA ASP A 102 16.76 -23.19 -1.86
C ASP A 102 16.97 -24.63 -2.39
N GLY A 103 16.08 -25.12 -3.26
CA GLY A 103 16.09 -26.47 -3.81
C GLY A 103 15.38 -27.53 -2.96
N THR A 104 14.77 -27.17 -1.82
CA THR A 104 14.00 -28.14 -1.03
C THR A 104 12.66 -28.51 -1.72
N PRO A 105 12.25 -29.80 -1.74
CA PRO A 105 11.04 -30.22 -2.45
C PRO A 105 9.77 -29.83 -1.70
N ILE A 106 8.78 -29.30 -2.43
CA ILE A 106 7.50 -28.85 -1.87
C ILE A 106 6.59 -30.06 -1.69
N ARG A 107 6.47 -30.54 -0.44
CA ARG A 107 5.62 -31.68 -0.10
C ARG A 107 4.17 -31.25 0.15
N LYS A 108 3.33 -31.31 -0.88
CA LYS A 108 1.88 -31.09 -0.82
C LYS A 108 1.12 -32.04 -1.76
N ASP A 109 -0.14 -32.31 -1.43
CA ASP A 109 -1.04 -33.16 -2.23
C ASP A 109 -1.49 -32.50 -3.56
N LYS A 110 -1.37 -31.17 -3.66
CA LYS A 110 -1.55 -30.38 -4.88
C LYS A 110 -0.27 -29.57 -5.12
N THR A 111 0.21 -29.54 -6.35
CA THR A 111 1.28 -28.63 -6.80
C THR A 111 0.83 -27.17 -6.65
N PRO A 112 1.60 -26.31 -5.96
CA PRO A 112 1.16 -24.98 -5.56
C PRO A 112 1.15 -23.99 -6.74
N ASN A 113 0.17 -23.08 -6.75
CA ASN A 113 0.18 -21.94 -7.66
C ASN A 113 1.25 -20.90 -7.27
N TYR A 114 1.50 -20.74 -5.96
CA TYR A 114 2.34 -19.68 -5.41
C TYR A 114 3.45 -20.18 -4.48
N VAL A 115 4.54 -19.42 -4.44
CA VAL A 115 5.61 -19.56 -3.45
C VAL A 115 5.84 -18.20 -2.78
N PHE A 116 5.68 -18.17 -1.47
CA PHE A 116 5.81 -17.03 -0.60
C PHE A 116 7.13 -17.12 0.14
N VAL A 117 8.02 -16.15 -0.06
CA VAL A 117 9.32 -16.10 0.62
C VAL A 117 9.36 -14.91 1.55
N TRP A 118 9.30 -15.20 2.84
CA TRP A 118 9.28 -14.27 3.96
C TRP A 118 10.71 -14.06 4.48
N LYS A 119 11.06 -12.88 4.98
CA LYS A 119 12.42 -12.55 5.42
C LYS A 119 12.45 -11.49 6.53
N ALA A 120 13.11 -11.84 7.63
CA ALA A 120 13.43 -10.96 8.76
C ALA A 120 14.81 -11.33 9.33
N TRP A 121 15.48 -10.39 10.00
CA TRP A 121 16.76 -10.59 10.71
C TRP A 121 17.92 -11.24 9.91
N GLY A 122 17.85 -11.19 8.57
CA GLY A 122 18.81 -11.88 7.70
C GLY A 122 18.47 -13.35 7.41
N GLN A 123 17.51 -13.95 8.12
CA GLN A 123 16.93 -15.26 7.82
C GLN A 123 15.78 -15.14 6.82
N TYR A 124 15.33 -16.27 6.27
CA TYR A 124 14.17 -16.35 5.41
C TYR A 124 13.42 -17.66 5.61
N TRP A 125 12.12 -17.65 5.31
CA TRP A 125 11.22 -18.81 5.37
C TRP A 125 10.46 -18.91 4.06
N GLN A 126 10.12 -20.13 3.66
CA GLN A 126 9.49 -20.42 2.38
C GLN A 126 8.21 -21.22 2.63
N VAL A 127 7.10 -20.74 2.09
CA VAL A 127 5.79 -21.40 2.16
C VAL A 127 5.20 -21.44 0.74
N ALA A 128 4.46 -22.48 0.40
CA ALA A 128 3.86 -22.62 -0.92
C ALA A 128 2.38 -22.96 -0.78
N ASP A 129 1.50 -22.11 -1.31
CA ASP A 129 0.04 -22.15 -1.13
C ASP A 129 -0.67 -21.72 -2.42
N ASP A 130 -2.00 -21.57 -2.35
CA ASP A 130 -2.81 -20.87 -3.34
C ASP A 130 -2.80 -19.34 -3.07
N SER A 131 -3.88 -18.61 -3.35
CA SER A 131 -3.92 -17.14 -3.27
C SER A 131 -3.93 -16.53 -1.85
N SER A 132 -3.67 -17.33 -0.82
CA SER A 132 -3.58 -16.90 0.58
C SER A 132 -2.59 -17.81 1.31
N SER A 133 -1.76 -17.23 2.17
CA SER A 133 -0.69 -17.95 2.89
C SER A 133 -0.48 -17.38 4.29
N SER A 134 0.05 -18.22 5.19
CA SER A 134 0.45 -17.81 6.53
C SER A 134 1.80 -18.39 6.93
N LEU A 135 2.50 -17.67 7.80
CA LEU A 135 3.75 -18.10 8.40
C LEU A 135 3.73 -17.78 9.89
N THR A 136 3.84 -18.80 10.73
CA THR A 136 4.03 -18.63 12.18
C THR A 136 5.48 -18.96 12.54
N ILE A 137 6.18 -18.02 13.18
CA ILE A 137 7.54 -18.21 13.71
C ILE A 137 7.57 -18.01 15.23
N ALA A 138 8.51 -18.68 15.90
CA ALA A 138 8.70 -18.58 17.33
C ALA A 138 9.59 -17.38 17.72
N THR A 139 9.41 -16.86 18.93
CA THR A 139 10.07 -15.63 19.41
C THR A 139 11.00 -15.85 20.62
N ASP A 140 11.41 -17.10 20.87
CA ASP A 140 12.29 -17.50 21.98
C ASP A 140 13.69 -16.87 21.87
N ASP A 141 14.39 -17.13 20.75
CA ASP A 141 15.77 -16.65 20.49
C ASP A 141 15.82 -15.25 19.85
N VAL A 142 14.68 -14.53 19.80
CA VAL A 142 14.58 -13.24 19.12
C VAL A 142 14.63 -12.09 20.12
N PRO A 143 15.52 -11.09 19.94
CA PRO A 143 15.59 -9.94 20.84
C PRO A 143 14.30 -9.11 20.87
N LEU A 144 14.15 -8.30 21.91
CA LEU A 144 13.06 -7.33 22.01
C LEU A 144 13.29 -6.15 21.06
N GLY A 145 12.23 -5.68 20.39
CA GLY A 145 12.30 -4.55 19.47
C GLY A 145 11.23 -4.55 18.40
N SER A 146 11.32 -3.58 17.48
CA SER A 146 10.48 -3.46 16.29
C SER A 146 11.25 -3.89 15.04
N TYR A 147 10.58 -4.62 14.15
CA TYR A 147 11.19 -5.31 13.03
C TYR A 147 10.33 -5.23 11.77
N THR A 148 10.96 -5.38 10.60
CA THR A 148 10.27 -5.46 9.32
C THR A 148 10.34 -6.89 8.80
N MET A 149 9.18 -7.46 8.45
CA MET A 149 9.08 -8.68 7.66
C MET A 149 8.96 -8.28 6.18
N ASP A 150 9.99 -8.57 5.39
CA ASP A 150 9.93 -8.54 3.93
C ASP A 150 9.19 -9.78 3.41
N ILE A 151 8.40 -9.65 2.34
CA ILE A 151 7.92 -10.80 1.56
C ILE A 151 8.10 -10.57 0.06
N VAL A 152 8.45 -11.63 -0.67
CA VAL A 152 8.34 -11.71 -2.13
C VAL A 152 7.40 -12.85 -2.52
N ILE A 153 6.49 -12.58 -3.45
CA ILE A 153 5.47 -13.52 -3.92
C ILE A 153 5.86 -13.98 -5.33
N TYR A 154 5.95 -15.29 -5.53
CA TYR A 154 6.19 -15.92 -6.84
C TYR A 154 4.96 -16.71 -7.29
N HIS A 155 4.65 -16.68 -8.59
CA HIS A 155 3.65 -17.57 -9.21
C HIS A 155 4.32 -18.47 -10.25
N TYR A 156 3.91 -19.74 -10.30
CA TYR A 156 4.31 -20.72 -11.31
C TYR A 156 4.00 -20.22 -12.74
N ARG A 157 4.95 -20.35 -13.69
CA ARG A 157 4.66 -20.11 -15.12
C ARG A 157 5.05 -21.29 -16.02
N SER A 158 6.08 -22.05 -15.63
CA SER A 158 6.42 -23.35 -16.23
C SER A 158 7.29 -24.16 -15.26
N ARG A 159 7.50 -25.46 -15.56
CA ARG A 159 8.40 -26.37 -14.81
C ARG A 159 9.82 -25.82 -14.58
N GLU A 160 10.26 -24.82 -15.34
CA GLU A 160 11.58 -24.19 -15.22
C GLU A 160 11.56 -22.82 -14.53
N LYS A 161 10.39 -22.20 -14.33
CA LYS A 161 10.31 -20.75 -14.08
C LYS A 161 9.07 -20.32 -13.29
N PHE A 162 9.32 -19.66 -12.17
CA PHE A 162 8.38 -18.77 -11.51
C PHE A 162 8.59 -17.31 -11.97
N ILE A 163 7.57 -16.48 -11.79
CA ILE A 163 7.66 -15.02 -11.95
C ILE A 163 7.34 -14.37 -10.60
N PRO A 164 8.19 -13.43 -10.10
CA PRO A 164 7.82 -12.64 -8.95
C PRO A 164 6.68 -11.69 -9.33
N LEU A 165 5.59 -11.71 -8.56
CA LEU A 165 4.48 -10.76 -8.72
C LEU A 165 4.81 -9.42 -8.08
N GLY A 166 5.59 -9.42 -7.00
CA GLY A 166 6.09 -8.22 -6.36
C GLY A 166 6.61 -8.47 -4.95
N TYR A 167 6.83 -7.36 -4.25
CA TYR A 167 7.24 -7.33 -2.85
C TYR A 167 6.17 -6.65 -2.02
N ALA A 168 6.01 -7.11 -0.78
CA ALA A 168 5.34 -6.37 0.28
C ALA A 168 6.22 -6.38 1.54
N SER A 169 5.83 -5.61 2.55
CA SER A 169 6.50 -5.63 3.85
C SER A 169 5.57 -5.13 4.95
N THR A 170 5.63 -5.75 6.12
CA THR A 170 4.85 -5.38 7.31
C THR A 170 5.78 -5.17 8.51
N GLN A 171 5.41 -4.29 9.44
CA GLN A 171 6.15 -4.09 10.68
C GLN A 171 5.53 -4.93 11.80
N PHE A 172 6.36 -5.44 12.70
CA PHE A 172 5.92 -6.18 13.87
C PHE A 172 6.86 -5.90 15.05
N SER A 173 6.41 -6.14 16.28
CA SER A 173 7.22 -5.91 17.48
C SER A 173 7.18 -7.09 18.45
N ILE A 174 8.32 -7.30 19.13
CA ILE A 174 8.49 -8.35 20.15
C ILE A 174 8.76 -7.67 21.50
N THR A 175 7.97 -8.03 22.50
CA THR A 175 7.96 -7.39 23.83
C THR A 175 8.11 -8.40 24.97
N GLU A 176 8.57 -7.93 26.13
CA GLU A 176 8.57 -8.71 27.38
C GLU A 176 7.16 -8.75 28.02
N LYS A 177 6.31 -7.78 27.70
CA LYS A 177 5.06 -7.46 28.41
C LYS A 177 3.95 -7.15 27.42
N ALA A 178 2.75 -7.64 27.71
CA ALA A 178 1.59 -7.45 26.86
C ALA A 178 1.13 -5.97 26.85
N PRO A 179 0.68 -5.43 25.71
CA PRO A 179 0.10 -4.08 25.66
C PRO A 179 -1.14 -3.97 26.55
N VAL A 180 -1.18 -2.97 27.43
CA VAL A 180 -2.39 -2.65 28.21
C VAL A 180 -3.38 -1.97 27.27
N VAL A 181 -4.31 -2.74 26.69
CA VAL A 181 -5.38 -2.22 25.84
C VAL A 181 -6.37 -1.44 26.71
N VAL A 182 -6.23 -0.11 26.72
CA VAL A 182 -7.19 0.79 27.37
C VAL A 182 -8.40 0.97 26.43
N PRO A 183 -9.61 0.54 26.79
CA PRO A 183 -10.77 0.67 25.91
C PRO A 183 -11.21 2.13 25.82
N ALA A 184 -10.91 2.77 24.68
CA ALA A 184 -11.41 4.11 24.37
C ALA A 184 -12.95 4.06 24.17
N VAL A 185 -13.70 4.55 25.16
CA VAL A 185 -15.17 4.61 25.11
C VAL A 185 -15.60 5.81 24.24
N THR A 186 -15.51 5.64 22.92
CA THR A 186 -15.96 6.64 21.95
C THR A 186 -17.48 6.76 22.00
N LYS A 187 -17.99 7.86 22.58
CA LYS A 187 -19.43 8.17 22.58
C LYS A 187 -19.88 8.52 21.16
N ILE A 188 -20.56 7.58 20.51
CA ILE A 188 -21.17 7.79 19.19
C ILE A 188 -22.30 8.83 19.32
N VAL A 189 -22.18 9.93 18.59
CA VAL A 189 -23.28 10.90 18.39
C VAL A 189 -23.80 10.74 16.95
N PRO A 190 -25.08 10.41 16.74
CA PRO A 190 -25.61 10.19 15.39
C PRO A 190 -25.81 11.51 14.65
N ILE A 191 -25.10 11.69 13.53
CA ILE A 191 -25.31 12.81 12.61
C ILE A 191 -26.39 12.43 11.60
N LYS A 192 -27.39 13.31 11.42
CA LYS A 192 -28.54 13.09 10.53
C LYS A 192 -28.16 13.40 9.08
N ALA A 193 -28.20 12.40 8.21
CA ALA A 193 -27.97 12.57 6.78
C ALA A 193 -29.03 13.51 6.15
N THR A 194 -28.58 14.39 5.25
CA THR A 194 -29.42 15.24 4.39
C THR A 194 -28.92 15.09 2.96
N GLY A 195 -29.81 14.79 2.02
CA GLY A 195 -29.42 14.33 0.68
C GLY A 195 -28.86 15.44 -0.23
N LEU A 196 -27.77 15.13 -0.92
CA LEU A 196 -27.24 15.93 -2.03
C LEU A 196 -27.95 15.57 -3.34
N LYS A 197 -28.38 16.59 -4.09
CA LYS A 197 -28.73 16.47 -5.51
C LYS A 197 -27.57 17.01 -6.35
N VAL A 198 -26.99 16.19 -7.20
CA VAL A 198 -26.07 16.64 -8.26
C VAL A 198 -26.89 16.95 -9.51
N LYS A 199 -26.54 18.03 -10.22
CA LYS A 199 -27.05 18.37 -11.55
C LYS A 199 -25.91 18.14 -12.56
N MET A 200 -26.20 17.44 -13.64
CA MET A 200 -25.28 17.20 -14.74
C MET A 200 -25.64 18.14 -15.90
N ASP A 201 -24.65 18.83 -16.46
CA ASP A 201 -24.74 19.52 -17.75
C ASP A 201 -23.47 19.16 -18.55
N PRO A 202 -23.55 18.93 -19.87
CA PRO A 202 -22.42 18.43 -20.66
C PRO A 202 -21.56 19.55 -21.25
N SER A 203 -20.36 19.20 -21.73
CA SER A 203 -19.60 19.98 -22.70
C SER A 203 -18.85 19.06 -23.65
N ASP A 204 -19.09 19.21 -24.95
CA ASP A 204 -18.23 18.69 -26.01
C ASP A 204 -17.00 19.60 -26.18
N THR A 205 -15.92 19.09 -26.76
CA THR A 205 -15.17 19.71 -27.88
C THR A 205 -14.31 18.61 -28.53
N GLU A 206 -14.29 18.56 -29.86
CA GLU A 206 -13.42 17.68 -30.66
C GLU A 206 -12.11 18.40 -31.01
N GLU A 207 -11.03 17.66 -31.27
CA GLU A 207 -10.08 17.99 -32.35
C GLU A 207 -9.23 16.76 -32.75
N ASP A 208 -8.71 16.77 -33.97
CA ASP A 208 -8.20 15.62 -34.73
C ASP A 208 -6.78 15.89 -35.31
N VAL A 209 -5.96 14.84 -35.49
CA VAL A 209 -4.82 14.78 -36.45
C VAL A 209 -4.52 13.32 -36.83
N SER A 210 -4.29 13.12 -38.13
CA SER A 210 -4.19 11.89 -38.93
C SER A 210 -2.88 11.05 -38.93
N GLU A 211 -3.04 9.77 -39.37
CA GLU A 211 -2.26 8.97 -40.38
C GLU A 211 -0.75 8.63 -40.17
N ASP A 212 -0.11 7.60 -40.76
CA ASP A 212 -0.39 6.56 -41.80
C ASP A 212 -0.24 5.11 -41.22
N GLU A 213 -0.88 4.00 -41.68
CA GLU A 213 -0.70 3.17 -42.91
C GLU A 213 0.75 2.67 -43.20
N ALA A 214 1.07 1.45 -43.68
CA ALA A 214 0.36 0.19 -44.06
C ALA A 214 1.34 -1.01 -43.80
N SER A 215 1.01 -2.29 -43.53
CA SER A 215 0.02 -3.28 -44.02
C SER A 215 0.41 -4.03 -45.34
N THR A 216 0.33 -5.38 -45.35
CA THR A 216 0.25 -6.37 -46.48
C THR A 216 0.94 -7.72 -46.10
N THR A 217 0.32 -8.88 -45.80
CA THR A 217 -0.45 -9.91 -46.60
C THR A 217 0.38 -10.76 -47.61
N LEU A 218 0.13 -12.04 -48.00
CA LEU A 218 -0.91 -13.13 -47.94
C LEU A 218 -0.17 -14.52 -48.16
N PRO A 219 -0.73 -15.68 -48.64
CA PRO A 219 -1.87 -16.55 -48.22
C PRO A 219 -1.57 -18.11 -48.15
N ALA A 220 -2.62 -18.92 -47.87
CA ALA A 220 -2.88 -20.32 -48.36
C ALA A 220 -1.99 -21.50 -47.85
N GLN A 221 -2.40 -22.80 -47.84
CA GLN A 221 -3.69 -23.54 -48.03
C GLN A 221 -3.58 -24.93 -47.32
N GLU A 222 -4.58 -25.40 -46.53
CA GLU A 222 -5.57 -26.45 -46.85
C GLU A 222 -5.25 -27.87 -46.24
N SER A 223 -6.14 -28.87 -46.37
CA SER A 223 -6.38 -29.93 -45.33
C SER A 223 -6.67 -31.38 -45.89
N PRO A 224 -7.52 -32.25 -45.27
CA PRO A 224 -7.21 -33.48 -44.48
C PRO A 224 -7.46 -34.81 -45.28
N PRO A 225 -7.95 -36.00 -44.81
CA PRO A 225 -8.23 -36.56 -43.45
C PRO A 225 -7.62 -37.95 -42.97
N PRO A 226 -8.22 -39.18 -43.07
CA PRO A 226 -8.25 -40.16 -41.92
C PRO A 226 -7.96 -41.65 -42.33
N PRO A 227 -8.47 -42.75 -41.68
CA PRO A 227 -8.96 -43.07 -40.29
C PRO A 227 -8.11 -44.22 -39.62
N THR A 228 -8.42 -44.99 -38.53
CA THR A 228 -9.58 -45.90 -38.27
C THR A 228 -9.52 -46.65 -36.91
N THR A 229 -10.42 -46.32 -35.94
CA THR A 229 -11.05 -47.17 -34.85
C THR A 229 -10.20 -48.13 -33.94
N PRO A 230 -10.70 -48.89 -32.91
CA PRO A 230 -12.09 -49.20 -32.48
C PRO A 230 -12.51 -49.07 -30.98
N SER A 231 -13.79 -48.69 -30.80
CA SER A 231 -14.83 -49.33 -29.95
C SER A 231 -14.78 -49.42 -28.40
N ALA A 232 -15.80 -48.79 -27.78
CA ALA A 232 -16.70 -49.30 -26.71
C ALA A 232 -16.17 -49.63 -25.27
N ALA A 233 -16.99 -49.55 -24.20
CA ALA A 233 -18.25 -48.84 -23.91
C ALA A 233 -18.57 -48.90 -22.40
N GLY A 234 -19.38 -47.96 -21.87
CA GLY A 234 -19.92 -48.05 -20.50
C GLY A 234 -20.51 -46.74 -19.99
N ALA A 235 -21.83 -46.67 -19.80
CA ALA A 235 -22.54 -45.43 -19.41
C ALA A 235 -23.31 -45.57 -18.08
N LYS A 236 -23.44 -44.45 -17.35
CA LYS A 236 -24.39 -44.19 -16.25
C LYS A 236 -24.59 -42.65 -16.09
N PRO A 237 -25.62 -42.17 -15.37
CA PRO A 237 -26.64 -41.34 -16.03
C PRO A 237 -26.45 -39.82 -15.96
N LEU A 238 -27.16 -39.16 -16.88
CA LEU A 238 -27.21 -37.73 -17.13
C LEU A 238 -28.06 -36.97 -16.09
N VAL A 239 -27.59 -35.78 -15.67
CA VAL A 239 -28.40 -34.74 -15.02
C VAL A 239 -28.57 -33.59 -16.01
N THR A 240 -29.80 -33.35 -16.48
CA THR A 240 -30.08 -32.39 -17.54
C THR A 240 -30.30 -30.97 -16.98
N LEU A 241 -29.24 -30.16 -16.96
CA LEU A 241 -29.36 -28.70 -16.85
C LEU A 241 -29.57 -28.11 -18.25
N THR A 242 -30.80 -27.71 -18.57
CA THR A 242 -31.13 -27.00 -19.82
C THR A 242 -30.67 -25.54 -19.76
N ALA A 243 -29.37 -25.32 -19.93
CA ALA A 243 -28.84 -24.00 -20.26
C ALA A 243 -29.23 -23.66 -21.70
N GLN A 244 -30.32 -22.89 -21.87
CA GLN A 244 -30.65 -22.29 -23.16
C GLN A 244 -29.65 -21.15 -23.44
N ALA A 245 -28.50 -21.50 -23.99
CA ALA A 245 -27.57 -20.53 -24.55
C ALA A 245 -28.22 -19.87 -25.77
N THR A 246 -28.77 -18.67 -25.58
CA THR A 246 -29.15 -17.79 -26.69
C THR A 246 -27.88 -17.44 -27.44
N LEU A 247 -27.65 -18.11 -28.58
CA LEU A 247 -26.66 -17.68 -29.55
C LEU A 247 -27.04 -16.25 -29.98
N ALA A 248 -26.28 -15.27 -29.49
CA ALA A 248 -26.35 -13.91 -29.95
C ALA A 248 -25.85 -13.89 -31.41
N VAL A 249 -26.79 -14.12 -32.35
CA VAL A 249 -26.51 -14.05 -33.78
C VAL A 249 -25.96 -12.65 -34.05
N VAL A 250 -24.68 -12.60 -34.42
CA VAL A 250 -24.03 -11.37 -34.87
C VAL A 250 -24.63 -11.00 -36.22
N ALA A 251 -25.76 -10.29 -36.14
CA ALA A 251 -26.47 -9.80 -37.30
C ALA A 251 -25.59 -8.74 -37.97
N LYS A 252 -24.88 -9.14 -39.03
CA LYS A 252 -24.25 -8.20 -39.96
C LYS A 252 -25.35 -7.31 -40.53
N ARG A 253 -25.50 -6.12 -39.96
CA ARG A 253 -26.43 -5.10 -40.46
C ARG A 253 -25.72 -4.38 -41.60
N ASP A 254 -25.84 -4.93 -42.80
CA ASP A 254 -25.44 -4.19 -44.00
C ASP A 254 -26.21 -2.85 -44.04
N VAL A 255 -25.46 -1.76 -44.15
CA VAL A 255 -26.02 -0.43 -44.33
C VAL A 255 -26.53 -0.35 -45.76
N GLY A 256 -27.85 -0.10 -45.90
CA GLY A 256 -28.46 0.09 -47.21
C GLY A 256 -27.92 1.34 -47.90
N ASP A 257 -27.65 1.20 -49.21
CA ASP A 257 -27.21 2.21 -50.16
C ASP A 257 -25.89 2.95 -49.84
N LYS A 258 -24.88 2.70 -50.69
CA LYS A 258 -23.53 3.29 -50.60
C LYS A 258 -23.60 4.82 -50.85
N PRO A 259 -23.16 5.68 -49.92
CA PRO A 259 -22.95 7.10 -50.20
C PRO A 259 -21.74 7.31 -51.14
N PRO A 260 -21.72 8.37 -51.97
CA PRO A 260 -20.80 8.49 -53.11
C PRO A 260 -19.42 9.05 -52.76
N ASN A 261 -18.86 8.73 -51.58
CA ASN A 261 -17.52 9.12 -51.16
C ASN A 261 -16.78 7.90 -50.57
N ASP A 262 -15.53 7.68 -50.95
CA ASP A 262 -14.83 6.38 -50.79
C ASP A 262 -14.07 6.20 -49.46
N ASP A 263 -14.65 6.64 -48.34
CA ASP A 263 -14.14 6.33 -47.00
C ASP A 263 -14.62 4.95 -46.52
N CYS A 264 -13.78 3.93 -46.65
CA CYS A 264 -14.11 2.53 -46.34
C CYS A 264 -14.07 2.21 -44.84
N VAL A 265 -14.73 3.01 -44.00
CA VAL A 265 -14.62 2.94 -42.53
C VAL A 265 -15.42 1.77 -41.96
N ILE A 266 -14.72 0.69 -41.57
CA ILE A 266 -15.34 -0.48 -40.93
C ILE A 266 -15.44 -0.28 -39.41
N TYR A 267 -16.54 0.33 -38.96
CA TYR A 267 -16.85 0.47 -37.54
C TYR A 267 -17.04 -0.91 -36.86
N ARG A 268 -16.11 -1.27 -35.96
CA ARG A 268 -16.14 -2.53 -35.20
C ARG A 268 -16.45 -2.28 -33.73
N TYR A 269 -17.70 -2.54 -33.34
CA TYR A 269 -18.14 -2.47 -31.95
C TYR A 269 -17.71 -3.72 -31.18
N GLY A 270 -17.24 -3.53 -29.94
CA GLY A 270 -16.91 -4.60 -29.01
C GLY A 270 -16.67 -4.06 -27.61
N SER A 271 -16.90 -4.88 -26.58
CA SER A 271 -16.53 -4.57 -25.20
C SER A 271 -15.02 -4.69 -25.02
N PHE A 272 -14.43 -3.75 -24.29
CA PHE A 272 -13.09 -3.82 -23.74
C PHE A 272 -13.17 -3.59 -22.23
N CYS A 273 -12.47 -4.41 -21.45
CA CYS A 273 -12.42 -4.27 -20.00
C CYS A 273 -10.97 -3.98 -19.60
N THR A 274 -10.74 -2.82 -18.99
CA THR A 274 -9.44 -2.42 -18.46
C THR A 274 -9.56 -2.08 -16.99
N GLY A 275 -8.65 -2.59 -16.17
CA GLY A 275 -8.64 -2.36 -14.72
C GLY A 275 -8.00 -1.03 -14.40
N ILE A 276 -8.81 0.00 -14.13
CA ILE A 276 -8.32 1.31 -13.67
C ILE A 276 -8.28 1.30 -12.15
N GLU A 277 -7.11 1.00 -11.59
CA GLU A 277 -6.86 1.15 -10.15
C GLU A 277 -6.69 2.63 -9.78
N VAL A 278 -7.75 3.25 -9.29
CA VAL A 278 -7.69 4.61 -8.74
C VAL A 278 -7.16 4.55 -7.31
N PHE A 279 -5.86 4.80 -7.13
CA PHE A 279 -5.28 5.05 -5.82
C PHE A 279 -5.59 6.47 -5.40
N GLU A 280 -6.30 6.63 -4.27
CA GLU A 280 -6.50 7.93 -3.65
C GLU A 280 -5.13 8.54 -3.27
N ALA A 281 -4.89 9.80 -3.64
CA ALA A 281 -3.65 10.49 -3.33
C ALA A 281 -3.71 11.12 -1.92
N ILE A 282 -2.55 11.54 -1.38
CA ILE A 282 -2.54 12.49 -0.26
C ILE A 282 -3.00 13.84 -0.83
N GLU A 283 -4.30 14.12 -0.77
CA GLU A 283 -4.92 15.33 -1.34
C GLU A 283 -4.41 16.60 -0.64
N LYS A 284 -4.19 16.52 0.67
CA LYS A 284 -3.84 17.68 1.49
C LYS A 284 -3.08 17.29 2.75
N VAL A 285 -2.16 18.16 3.17
CA VAL A 285 -1.58 18.18 4.52
C VAL A 285 -1.94 19.52 5.17
N LYS A 286 -2.24 19.50 6.47
CA LYS A 286 -2.53 20.70 7.25
C LYS A 286 -1.90 20.59 8.64
N ILE A 287 -1.13 21.62 9.04
CA ILE A 287 -0.79 21.83 10.44
C ILE A 287 -2.04 22.38 11.16
N VAL A 288 -2.43 21.75 12.26
CA VAL A 288 -3.64 22.10 13.01
C VAL A 288 -3.37 22.72 14.37
N GLN A 289 -2.28 22.35 15.05
CA GLN A 289 -1.87 22.92 16.33
C GLN A 289 -0.34 22.99 16.42
N MET A 290 0.15 23.90 17.26
CA MET A 290 1.57 24.14 17.53
C MET A 290 1.71 24.54 19.00
N ASP A 291 2.19 23.62 19.83
CA ASP A 291 2.19 23.77 21.28
C ASP A 291 3.63 23.84 21.82
N ASN A 292 3.95 24.95 22.49
CA ASN A 292 5.24 25.13 23.18
C ASN A 292 5.20 24.42 24.54
N ALA A 293 5.74 23.19 24.60
CA ALA A 293 5.73 22.34 25.76
C ALA A 293 6.85 22.72 26.76
N VAL A 294 6.67 23.84 27.47
CA VAL A 294 7.57 24.28 28.56
C VAL A 294 7.49 23.29 29.73
N LYS A 295 8.36 22.30 29.76
CA LYS A 295 8.45 21.33 30.87
C LYS A 295 8.99 22.00 32.13
N ALA A 296 8.17 22.04 33.18
CA ALA A 296 8.57 22.45 34.53
C ALA A 296 9.33 21.34 35.29
N SER A 297 10.25 20.64 34.61
CA SER A 297 11.12 19.61 35.20
C SER A 297 12.59 20.04 35.09
N SER A 298 13.36 19.79 36.15
CA SER A 298 14.82 19.94 36.13
C SER A 298 15.48 19.11 35.03
N GLU A 299 16.69 19.52 34.63
CA GLU A 299 17.56 18.91 33.61
C GLU A 299 17.25 19.29 32.14
N ARG A 300 17.78 20.47 31.77
CA ARG A 300 18.26 20.94 30.44
C ARG A 300 17.33 21.01 29.22
N ASP A 301 16.24 20.25 29.09
CA ASP A 301 15.39 20.29 27.89
C ASP A 301 14.22 21.28 28.01
N GLY A 302 14.52 22.57 27.80
CA GLY A 302 13.54 23.67 27.92
C GLY A 302 12.75 24.02 26.65
N ASN A 303 13.21 23.59 25.47
CA ASN A 303 12.80 24.20 24.19
C ASN A 303 12.09 23.24 23.24
N VAL A 304 10.90 22.77 23.64
CA VAL A 304 10.14 21.76 22.88
C VAL A 304 8.92 22.39 22.20
N LEU A 305 8.84 22.24 20.88
CA LEU A 305 7.67 22.57 20.07
C LEU A 305 7.04 21.28 19.54
N ASP A 306 5.79 21.02 19.90
CA ASP A 306 5.01 19.91 19.37
C ASP A 306 4.07 20.42 18.27
N VAL A 307 4.27 19.94 17.04
CA VAL A 307 3.50 20.37 15.85
C VAL A 307 2.53 19.27 15.43
N THR A 308 1.24 19.49 15.67
CA THR A 308 0.19 18.54 15.31
C THR A 308 -0.23 18.74 13.85
N VAL A 309 -0.14 17.69 13.05
CA VAL A 309 -0.45 17.68 11.62
C VAL A 309 -1.50 16.63 11.28
N THR A 310 -2.26 16.90 10.22
CA THR A 310 -3.27 15.97 9.69
C THR A 310 -3.29 15.95 8.16
N CYS A 311 -3.81 14.88 7.57
CA CYS A 311 -3.96 14.71 6.13
C CYS A 311 -5.39 14.44 5.67
N GLN A 312 -5.63 14.65 4.37
CA GLN A 312 -6.88 14.35 3.66
C GLN A 312 -6.54 13.51 2.43
N GLY A 313 -7.42 12.59 2.05
CA GLY A 313 -7.14 11.54 1.06
C GLY A 313 -6.46 10.35 1.71
N SER A 314 -5.51 9.71 1.00
CA SER A 314 -4.80 8.53 1.53
C SER A 314 -3.75 8.88 2.58
N PHE A 315 -3.37 7.86 3.36
CA PHE A 315 -2.42 7.99 4.45
C PHE A 315 -0.95 8.01 3.96
N PRO A 316 -0.04 8.72 4.65
CA PRO A 316 1.39 8.63 4.41
C PRO A 316 1.99 7.30 4.87
N LYS A 317 3.15 6.98 4.28
CA LYS A 317 4.11 5.98 4.80
C LYS A 317 5.38 6.64 5.33
N GLU A 318 5.72 7.84 4.85
CA GLU A 318 6.83 8.65 5.32
C GLU A 318 6.34 10.07 5.60
N VAL A 319 6.84 10.66 6.70
CA VAL A 319 6.63 12.08 7.03
C VAL A 319 7.97 12.73 7.31
N CYS A 320 8.25 13.81 6.59
CA CYS A 320 9.43 14.64 6.76
C CYS A 320 9.02 16.01 7.32
N SER A 321 9.82 16.53 8.25
CA SER A 321 9.75 17.91 8.71
C SER A 321 11.11 18.59 8.56
N VAL A 322 11.07 19.77 7.94
CA VAL A 322 12.23 20.63 7.70
C VAL A 322 12.03 21.93 8.45
N ILE A 323 12.96 22.26 9.34
CA ILE A 323 13.07 23.58 9.95
C ILE A 323 14.01 24.42 9.08
N LEU A 324 13.55 25.61 8.69
CA LEU A 324 14.29 26.58 7.89
C LEU A 324 14.52 27.89 8.66
N ASP A 325 15.46 28.69 8.15
CA ASP A 325 15.76 30.05 8.60
C ASP A 325 14.55 31.02 8.53
N ALA A 326 14.73 32.22 9.09
CA ALA A 326 13.68 33.23 9.19
C ALA A 326 13.16 33.69 7.82
N GLU A 327 13.98 33.55 6.78
CA GLU A 327 13.69 33.86 5.38
C GLU A 327 12.98 32.69 4.65
N CYS A 328 12.86 31.53 5.30
CA CYS A 328 12.36 30.26 4.74
C CYS A 328 13.18 29.73 3.53
N MET A 329 14.48 30.07 3.44
CA MET A 329 15.33 29.78 2.28
C MET A 329 16.36 28.67 2.53
N ARG A 330 16.83 28.46 3.77
CA ARG A 330 17.85 27.45 4.08
C ARG A 330 17.36 26.46 5.14
N PRO A 331 17.47 25.12 4.90
CA PRO A 331 17.18 24.13 5.92
C PRO A 331 18.27 24.16 7.01
N ILE A 332 17.82 24.27 8.25
CA ILE A 332 18.64 24.18 9.48
C ILE A 332 18.65 22.74 10.00
N HIS A 333 17.49 22.09 9.99
CA HIS A 333 17.34 20.71 10.46
C HIS A 333 16.27 19.99 9.63
N THR A 334 16.53 18.73 9.25
CA THR A 334 15.58 17.86 8.55
C THR A 334 15.44 16.56 9.33
N LEU A 335 14.21 16.13 9.58
CA LEU A 335 13.90 14.83 10.18
C LEU A 335 12.84 14.14 9.34
N CYS A 336 13.10 12.90 8.91
CA CYS A 336 12.15 12.05 8.18
C CYS A 336 11.97 10.75 8.95
N ASN A 337 10.72 10.32 9.13
CA ASN A 337 10.38 9.06 9.78
C ASN A 337 9.35 8.29 8.96
N MET A 338 9.49 6.97 8.92
CA MET A 338 8.41 6.09 8.47
C MET A 338 7.27 6.11 9.50
N VAL A 339 6.03 6.11 9.04
CA VAL A 339 4.82 6.16 9.87
C VAL A 339 3.83 5.06 9.48
N GLU A 340 3.02 4.63 10.44
CA GLU A 340 1.91 3.72 10.20
C GLU A 340 0.60 4.53 10.04
N PRO A 341 -0.33 4.07 9.19
CA PRO A 341 -1.55 4.82 8.87
C PRO A 341 -2.51 4.86 10.07
N SER A 342 -2.62 6.01 10.73
CA SER A 342 -3.60 6.27 11.79
C SER A 342 -4.98 6.58 11.21
N LYS A 343 -6.05 6.09 11.84
CA LYS A 343 -7.42 6.13 11.29
C LYS A 343 -7.93 7.54 11.03
N GLU A 344 -7.52 8.50 11.85
CA GLU A 344 -7.88 9.92 11.78
C GLU A 344 -6.83 10.76 11.00
N CYS A 345 -5.81 10.13 10.43
CA CYS A 345 -4.58 10.75 9.91
C CYS A 345 -4.11 11.93 10.77
N GLN A 346 -3.76 11.68 12.03
CA GLN A 346 -3.26 12.69 12.97
C GLN A 346 -1.93 12.27 13.57
N LEU A 347 -0.93 13.16 13.52
CA LEU A 347 0.44 12.91 13.96
C LEU A 347 0.97 14.15 14.70
N VAL A 348 1.89 13.94 15.65
CA VAL A 348 2.56 15.01 16.41
C VAL A 348 4.06 14.96 16.12
N LEU A 349 4.59 16.04 15.54
CA LEU A 349 5.99 16.18 15.16
C LEU A 349 6.70 17.05 16.21
N ARG A 350 7.52 16.41 17.05
CA ARG A 350 8.28 17.07 18.11
C ARG A 350 9.60 17.65 17.57
N HIS A 351 9.81 18.94 17.81
CA HIS A 351 11.02 19.66 17.45
C HIS A 351 11.68 20.31 18.68
N PHE A 352 13.01 20.42 18.63
CA PHE A 352 13.83 21.05 19.64
C PHE A 352 14.56 22.26 19.02
N PHE A 353 14.55 23.40 19.69
CA PHE A 353 15.18 24.64 19.22
C PHE A 353 16.31 25.06 20.17
N ASN A 354 17.44 25.50 19.64
CA ASN A 354 18.58 25.95 20.45
C ASN A 354 18.44 27.43 20.85
N ASP A 355 17.96 28.26 19.93
CA ASP A 355 17.89 29.72 20.09
C ASP A 355 16.44 30.23 20.04
N SER A 356 16.20 31.41 20.61
CA SER A 356 14.97 32.17 20.36
C SER A 356 15.01 32.83 18.99
N GLY A 357 13.96 32.70 18.18
CA GLY A 357 13.95 33.23 16.83
C GLY A 357 12.63 33.07 16.08
N VAL A 358 12.66 33.40 14.79
CA VAL A 358 11.57 33.11 13.86
C VAL A 358 12.05 32.07 12.87
N TYR A 359 11.29 30.99 12.72
CA TYR A 359 11.64 29.84 11.91
C TYR A 359 10.47 29.48 11.00
N CYS A 360 10.75 28.87 9.85
CA CYS A 360 9.72 28.28 9.00
C CYS A 360 9.78 26.76 9.12
N ILE A 361 8.66 26.10 9.39
CA ILE A 361 8.56 24.64 9.30
C ILE A 361 7.84 24.28 8.01
N ASN A 362 8.43 23.36 7.25
CA ASN A 362 7.78 22.69 6.12
C ASN A 362 7.60 21.22 6.48
N VAL A 363 6.38 20.72 6.42
CA VAL A 363 6.04 19.32 6.64
C VAL A 363 5.59 18.71 5.33
N SER A 364 6.26 17.66 4.88
CA SER A 364 5.81 16.84 3.74
C SER A 364 5.42 15.44 4.18
N MET A 365 4.42 14.90 3.50
CA MET A 365 3.88 13.57 3.69
C MET A 365 3.92 12.83 2.36
N ALA A 366 4.42 11.60 2.36
CA ALA A 366 4.63 10.82 1.14
C ALA A 366 4.14 9.37 1.29
N ASN A 367 3.70 8.80 0.17
CA ASN A 367 3.43 7.38 -0.01
C ASN A 367 3.90 6.90 -1.39
N ASP A 368 3.59 5.67 -1.79
CA ASP A 368 4.12 5.05 -3.01
C ASP A 368 3.75 5.79 -4.32
N VAL A 369 2.74 6.67 -4.29
CA VAL A 369 2.12 7.29 -5.47
C VAL A 369 2.01 8.82 -5.41
N SER A 370 2.17 9.43 -4.23
CA SER A 370 1.92 10.86 -4.03
C SER A 370 2.77 11.47 -2.92
N LEU A 371 3.01 12.78 -3.04
CA LEU A 371 3.64 13.62 -2.02
C LEU A 371 2.86 14.93 -1.92
N ALA A 372 2.54 15.32 -0.69
CA ALA A 372 1.91 16.61 -0.38
C ALA A 372 2.67 17.31 0.75
N SER A 373 2.66 18.64 0.75
CA SER A 373 3.42 19.45 1.72
C SER A 373 2.65 20.68 2.19
N THR A 374 2.96 21.13 3.41
CA THR A 374 2.39 22.33 4.00
C THR A 374 3.45 23.05 4.85
N SER A 375 3.45 24.38 4.83
CA SER A 375 4.42 25.18 5.58
C SER A 375 3.75 26.21 6.48
N ALA A 376 4.41 26.50 7.60
CA ALA A 376 3.99 27.49 8.58
C ALA A 376 5.20 28.24 9.13
N LYS A 377 4.97 29.46 9.61
CA LYS A 377 6.00 30.32 10.20
C LYS A 377 5.75 30.47 11.69
N VAL A 378 6.76 30.18 12.49
CA VAL A 378 6.68 30.09 13.96
C VAL A 378 7.63 31.10 14.57
N ARG A 379 7.20 31.80 15.61
CA ARG A 379 8.12 32.51 16.52
C ARG A 379 8.32 31.65 17.75
N PHE A 380 9.57 31.28 18.01
CA PHE A 380 9.95 30.57 19.22
C PHE A 380 10.65 31.55 20.15
N ASP A 381 9.91 32.09 21.11
CA ASP A 381 10.48 32.94 22.17
C ASP A 381 10.91 32.04 23.33
N MET A 382 12.20 31.70 23.40
CA MET A 382 12.78 30.97 24.54
C MET A 382 12.59 31.81 25.81
N GLY A 383 11.75 31.33 26.72
CA GLY A 383 11.34 32.05 27.91
C GLY A 383 12.53 32.33 28.84
N SER A 384 13.15 33.49 28.70
CA SER A 384 14.02 34.02 29.76
C SER A 384 13.23 34.06 31.07
N GLY A 385 13.89 33.73 32.19
CA GLY A 385 13.27 33.58 33.52
C GLY A 385 12.81 34.90 34.14
N LEU A 386 11.92 35.62 33.46
CA LEU A 386 11.32 36.87 33.91
C LEU A 386 10.38 36.58 35.08
N SER A 387 10.95 36.82 36.27
CA SER A 387 10.29 36.78 37.57
C SER A 387 8.87 37.33 37.48
N SER A 388 7.89 36.53 37.91
CA SER A 388 6.47 36.92 37.92
C SER A 388 6.30 38.27 38.64
N PRO A 389 5.42 39.17 38.16
CA PRO A 389 5.14 40.44 38.84
C PRO A 389 4.80 40.26 40.33
N GLY A 390 4.16 39.14 40.70
CA GLY A 390 3.89 38.79 42.10
C GLY A 390 5.15 38.51 42.92
N THR A 391 6.18 37.88 42.34
CA THR A 391 7.46 37.62 43.01
C THR A 391 8.26 38.91 43.21
N ILE A 392 8.25 39.80 42.20
CA ILE A 392 8.86 41.13 42.30
C ILE A 392 8.16 41.96 43.39
N ALA A 393 6.82 42.01 43.37
CA ALA A 393 6.04 42.71 44.40
C ALA A 393 6.26 42.16 45.82
N ALA A 394 6.37 40.83 45.97
CA ALA A 394 6.64 40.20 47.26
C ALA A 394 8.02 40.59 47.81
N VAL A 395 9.08 40.59 46.98
CA VAL A 395 10.43 40.98 47.39
C VAL A 395 10.48 42.45 47.82
N PHE A 396 9.85 43.36 47.06
CA PHE A 396 9.75 44.76 47.48
C PHE A 396 8.92 44.94 48.76
N GLY A 397 7.82 44.20 48.92
CA GLY A 397 7.02 44.22 50.15
C GLY A 397 7.81 43.79 51.38
N VAL A 398 8.60 42.71 51.28
CA VAL A 398 9.48 42.25 52.37
C VAL A 398 10.59 43.26 52.67
N LEU A 399 11.22 43.87 51.65
CA LEU A 399 12.21 44.93 51.84
C LEU A 399 11.64 46.15 52.57
N VAL A 400 10.45 46.62 52.19
CA VAL A 400 9.76 47.73 52.87
C VAL A 400 9.41 47.35 54.31
N PHE A 401 8.99 46.12 54.58
CA PHE A 401 8.68 45.65 55.93
C PHE A 401 9.93 45.58 56.83
N ILE A 402 11.06 45.10 56.31
CA ILE A 402 12.35 45.08 57.02
C ILE A 402 12.83 46.52 57.30
N MET A 403 12.70 47.43 56.33
CA MET A 403 13.05 48.84 56.52
C MET A 403 12.15 49.51 57.58
N ALA A 404 10.85 49.21 57.61
CA ALA A 404 9.94 49.71 58.64
C ALA A 404 10.33 49.22 60.04
N ILE A 405 10.64 47.93 60.19
CA ILE A 405 11.15 47.37 61.46
C ILE A 405 12.48 48.02 61.86
N GLY A 406 13.38 48.26 60.91
CA GLY A 406 14.67 48.93 61.15
C GLY A 406 14.51 50.37 61.63
N VAL A 407 13.61 51.14 61.03
CA VAL A 407 13.28 52.52 61.46
C VAL A 407 12.66 52.52 62.86
N VAL A 408 11.72 51.61 63.14
CA VAL A 408 11.10 51.47 64.46
C VAL A 408 12.16 51.11 65.52
N ALA A 409 13.02 50.13 65.25
CA ALA A 409 14.11 49.72 66.15
C ALA A 409 15.17 50.82 66.36
N TYR A 410 15.37 51.71 65.38
CA TYR A 410 16.23 52.89 65.52
C TYR A 410 15.57 53.99 66.37
N SER A 411 14.25 54.17 66.28
CA SER A 411 13.51 55.17 67.07
C SER A 411 13.27 54.81 68.54
N TYR A 412 13.61 53.58 68.95
CA TYR A 412 13.57 53.11 70.35
C TYR A 412 14.98 52.96 70.96
N LYS A 413 15.94 53.78 70.51
CA LYS A 413 17.35 53.73 70.93
C LYS A 413 17.97 55.11 71.11
#